data_AF-X1MP54-F1
#
_entry.id   AF-X1MP54-F1
#
_cell.length_a   1.000
_cell.length_b   1.000
_cell.length_c   1.000
_cell.angle_alpha   90.00
_cell.angle_beta   90.00
_cell.angle_gamma   90.00
#
_symmetry.space_group_name_H-M   'P 1'
#
loop_
_entity.id
_entity.type
_entity.pdbx_description
1 polymer ?
#
loop_
_entity_poly.entity_id
_entity_poly.type
_entity_poly.pdbx_seq_one_letter_code
_entity_poly.pdbx_strand_id
1 'polypeptide(L)'
;RNLNTGEVEVENETIFHKTEYRERRNHYVYFTCSQKIDGFDTSRDAFIGVHNGFENPRAVISGKCTNSISIGWYPVGAHQVNINLKPGQKKNLHFILGYMENKEDEKFSTPDVINKESLWVKMKVYKSSEVVNKAFNELKMYWAELLGRYRVEMDNKHVERMVNIWNQYQCVVTFNLSRSASFYESGIGRGMGFRDSNQDLLGFVHMVPERARQRILDIAAVQLSDGSCYHQYQPLTKEGNKDIGGGFNDDPLW
;
A
#
# COMPACT_ATOMS: atom_id res chain seq x y z
N ARG A 1 -8.21 -20.35 -7.47
CA ARG A 1 -7.38 -19.66 -6.44
C ARG A 1 -6.84 -20.75 -5.52
N ASN A 2 -5.52 -20.87 -5.33
CA ASN A 2 -4.95 -21.92 -4.50
C ASN A 2 -5.08 -21.52 -3.03
N LEU A 3 -6.10 -22.02 -2.34
CA LEU A 3 -6.38 -21.70 -0.92
C LEU A 3 -5.51 -22.53 0.04
N ASN A 4 -4.47 -23.22 -0.43
CA ASN A 4 -3.62 -24.06 0.41
C ASN A 4 -2.27 -23.42 0.75
N THR A 5 -1.97 -22.21 0.25
CA THR A 5 -0.65 -21.57 0.39
C THR A 5 -0.55 -20.53 1.51
N GLY A 6 -1.67 -20.18 2.15
CA GLY A 6 -1.71 -19.20 3.24
C GLY A 6 -0.74 -19.57 4.38
N GLU A 7 0.30 -18.76 4.59
CA GLU A 7 1.28 -18.98 5.66
C GLU A 7 1.45 -17.71 6.51
N VAL A 8 1.51 -17.90 7.82
CA VAL A 8 1.69 -16.83 8.80
C VAL A 8 2.73 -17.19 9.86
N GLU A 9 3.28 -16.18 10.51
CA GLU A 9 3.98 -16.29 11.78
C GLU A 9 3.39 -15.29 12.76
N VAL A 10 3.47 -15.58 14.07
CA VAL A 10 3.15 -14.60 15.11
C VAL A 10 4.31 -14.55 16.08
N GLU A 11 4.92 -13.39 16.22
CA GLU A 11 6.08 -13.16 17.09
C GLU A 11 5.97 -11.77 17.70
N ASN A 12 6.22 -11.65 19.01
CA ASN A 12 6.16 -10.37 19.73
C ASN A 12 4.87 -9.58 19.45
N GLU A 13 3.72 -10.26 19.52
CA GLU A 13 2.38 -9.66 19.32
C GLU A 13 2.19 -9.02 17.94
N THR A 14 3.02 -9.44 16.97
CA THR A 14 2.96 -9.01 15.58
C THR A 14 2.62 -10.20 14.71
N ILE A 15 1.62 -10.04 13.85
CA ILE A 15 1.22 -11.03 12.86
C ILE A 15 2.01 -10.77 11.59
N PHE A 16 2.59 -11.83 11.03
CA PHE A 16 3.30 -11.83 9.77
C PHE A 16 2.55 -12.67 8.76
N HIS A 17 2.28 -12.12 7.59
CA HIS A 17 1.77 -12.87 6.45
C HIS A 17 2.92 -13.11 5.48
N LYS A 18 3.28 -14.39 5.30
CA LYS A 18 4.48 -14.84 4.60
C LYS A 18 4.19 -15.86 3.49
N THR A 19 2.96 -15.88 2.97
CA THR A 19 2.57 -16.74 1.86
C THR A 19 3.55 -16.61 0.67
N GLU A 20 4.05 -17.75 0.18
CA GLU A 20 5.07 -17.88 -0.88
C GLU A 20 6.47 -17.30 -0.54
N TYR A 21 6.72 -16.92 0.72
CA TYR A 21 8.05 -16.44 1.17
C TYR A 21 9.10 -17.55 1.22
N ARG A 22 8.68 -18.79 1.52
CA ARG A 22 9.52 -19.99 1.40
C ARG A 22 10.10 -20.15 0.00
N GLU A 23 9.39 -19.66 -1.01
CA GLU A 23 9.69 -19.88 -2.41
C GLU A 23 10.31 -18.63 -3.03
N ARG A 24 9.58 -17.98 -3.94
CA ARG A 24 10.08 -16.95 -4.86
C ARG A 24 10.04 -15.54 -4.29
N ARG A 25 9.23 -15.32 -3.24
CA ARG A 25 9.07 -13.98 -2.66
C ARG A 25 10.21 -13.73 -1.69
N ASN A 26 10.76 -12.54 -1.75
CA ASN A 26 11.69 -12.02 -0.76
C ASN A 26 11.01 -11.02 0.18
N HIS A 27 9.68 -10.92 0.12
CA HIS A 27 8.88 -9.95 0.86
C HIS A 27 7.75 -10.55 1.67
N TYR A 28 7.42 -9.90 2.78
CA TYR A 28 6.32 -10.24 3.66
C TYR A 28 5.58 -8.98 4.12
N VAL A 29 4.38 -9.19 4.67
CA VAL A 29 3.57 -8.13 5.29
C VAL A 29 3.44 -8.41 6.77
N TYR A 30 3.40 -7.36 7.59
CA TYR A 30 3.18 -7.50 9.03
C TYR A 30 2.06 -6.57 9.50
N PHE A 31 1.37 -7.01 10.55
CA PHE A 31 0.35 -6.25 11.25
C PHE A 31 0.66 -6.23 12.75
N THR A 32 0.89 -5.04 13.31
CA THR A 32 1.32 -4.87 14.70
C THR A 32 0.50 -3.81 15.43
N CYS A 33 0.42 -3.91 16.76
CA CYS A 33 -0.17 -2.90 17.63
C CYS A 33 0.92 -2.30 18.54
N SER A 34 0.89 -0.99 18.75
CA SER A 34 1.75 -0.29 19.72
C SER A 34 1.46 -0.63 21.19
N GLN A 35 0.34 -1.29 21.46
CA GLN A 35 -0.08 -1.72 22.79
C GLN A 35 -0.02 -3.25 22.88
N LYS A 36 0.13 -3.73 24.12
CA LYS A 36 -0.01 -5.16 24.41
C LYS A 36 -1.36 -5.67 23.93
N ILE A 37 -1.37 -6.79 23.22
CA ILE A 37 -2.61 -7.46 22.79
C ILE A 37 -3.04 -8.51 23.80
N ASP A 38 -4.35 -8.72 23.93
CA ASP A 38 -4.97 -9.74 24.78
C ASP A 38 -5.28 -11.04 24.02
N GLY A 39 -5.32 -10.96 22.70
CA GLY A 39 -5.55 -12.08 21.81
C GLY A 39 -5.37 -11.67 20.35
N PHE A 40 -5.33 -12.66 19.47
CA PHE A 40 -5.21 -12.44 18.03
C PHE A 40 -5.97 -13.50 17.24
N ASP A 41 -6.16 -13.27 15.96
CA ASP A 41 -6.55 -14.32 15.03
C ASP A 41 -5.86 -14.09 13.69
N THR A 42 -5.43 -15.19 13.08
CA THR A 42 -4.88 -15.16 11.72
C THR A 42 -5.69 -15.95 10.72
N SER A 43 -6.70 -16.73 11.16
CA SER A 43 -7.65 -17.41 10.27
C SER A 43 -8.96 -16.63 10.19
N ARG A 44 -9.38 -16.28 8.96
CA ARG A 44 -10.66 -15.59 8.74
C ARG A 44 -11.84 -16.41 9.27
N ASP A 45 -11.84 -17.73 9.07
CA ASP A 45 -12.98 -18.57 9.44
C ASP A 45 -13.07 -18.78 10.96
N ALA A 46 -11.94 -18.71 11.67
CA ALA A 46 -11.93 -18.68 13.13
C ALA A 46 -12.45 -17.34 13.67
N PHE A 47 -12.04 -16.23 13.06
CA PHE A 47 -12.43 -14.88 13.47
C PHE A 47 -13.88 -14.54 13.11
N ILE A 48 -14.24 -14.68 11.83
CA ILE A 48 -15.57 -14.37 11.28
C ILE A 48 -16.55 -15.49 11.59
N GLY A 49 -16.19 -16.75 11.33
CA GLY A 49 -17.11 -17.88 11.33
C GLY A 49 -17.59 -18.22 9.93
N VAL A 50 -17.65 -19.52 9.63
CA VAL A 50 -17.97 -20.05 8.28
C VAL A 50 -19.33 -19.60 7.72
N HIS A 51 -20.29 -19.28 8.59
CA HIS A 51 -21.66 -18.88 8.22
C HIS A 51 -22.00 -17.44 8.62
N ASN A 52 -20.98 -16.64 8.95
CA ASN A 52 -21.14 -15.26 9.39
C ASN A 52 -20.54 -14.30 8.35
N GLY A 53 -20.93 -13.04 8.42
CA GLY A 53 -20.37 -11.93 7.65
C GLY A 53 -19.52 -10.98 8.48
N PHE A 54 -19.02 -9.91 7.85
CA PHE A 54 -18.21 -8.89 8.51
C PHE A 54 -19.00 -8.08 9.55
N GLU A 55 -20.32 -8.08 9.43
CA GLU A 55 -21.27 -7.44 10.35
C GLU A 55 -21.45 -8.19 11.67
N ASN A 56 -21.16 -9.51 11.71
CA ASN A 56 -21.35 -10.35 12.88
C ASN A 56 -20.21 -11.38 13.10
N PRO A 57 -18.92 -10.96 13.19
CA PRO A 57 -17.82 -11.89 13.39
C PRO A 57 -17.95 -12.65 14.71
N ARG A 58 -17.79 -13.98 14.66
CA ARG A 58 -17.91 -14.88 15.81
C ARG A 58 -17.05 -14.43 16.99
N ALA A 59 -15.77 -14.13 16.76
CA ALA A 59 -14.83 -13.75 17.81
C ALA A 59 -15.24 -12.46 18.53
N VAL A 60 -15.75 -11.48 17.77
CA VAL A 60 -16.25 -10.21 18.30
C VAL A 60 -17.50 -10.44 19.16
N ILE A 61 -18.47 -11.23 18.68
CA ILE A 61 -19.69 -11.56 19.43
C ILE A 61 -19.36 -12.31 20.71
N SER A 62 -18.40 -13.24 20.67
CA SER A 62 -17.96 -13.96 21.87
C SER A 62 -17.09 -13.13 22.82
N GLY A 63 -16.71 -11.91 22.43
CA GLY A 63 -15.87 -11.01 23.22
C GLY A 63 -14.40 -11.47 23.35
N LYS A 64 -13.96 -12.46 22.57
CA LYS A 64 -12.55 -12.86 22.52
C LYS A 64 -12.11 -13.45 21.18
N CYS A 65 -10.88 -13.14 20.79
CA CYS A 65 -10.17 -13.84 19.70
C CYS A 65 -9.77 -15.27 20.11
N THR A 66 -9.57 -16.13 19.12
CA THR A 66 -9.30 -17.55 19.33
C THR A 66 -7.81 -17.92 19.35
N ASN A 67 -6.92 -16.97 19.09
CA ASN A 67 -5.48 -17.18 18.90
C ASN A 67 -5.18 -18.16 17.76
N SER A 68 -6.00 -18.12 16.70
CA SER A 68 -5.84 -19.00 15.55
C SER A 68 -4.55 -18.72 14.77
N ILE A 69 -3.91 -19.80 14.33
CA ILE A 69 -2.80 -19.78 13.37
C ILE A 69 -3.31 -20.35 12.05
N SER A 70 -3.29 -19.54 10.99
CA SER A 70 -3.77 -19.94 9.66
C SER A 70 -2.76 -20.87 8.98
N ILE A 71 -3.27 -21.95 8.41
CA ILE A 71 -2.54 -22.85 7.52
C ILE A 71 -3.42 -23.00 6.28
N GLY A 72 -3.02 -22.39 5.17
CA GLY A 72 -3.88 -22.20 4.01
C GLY A 72 -5.00 -21.18 4.25
N TRP A 73 -6.09 -21.40 3.53
CA TRP A 73 -7.34 -20.66 3.47
C TRP A 73 -7.16 -19.16 3.29
N TYR A 74 -7.72 -18.39 4.23
CA TYR A 74 -7.80 -16.94 4.17
C TYR A 74 -7.08 -16.36 5.39
N PRO A 75 -5.77 -16.09 5.29
CA PRO A 75 -5.05 -15.38 6.32
C PRO A 75 -5.64 -13.99 6.56
N VAL A 76 -5.72 -13.58 7.82
CA VAL A 76 -6.12 -12.25 8.28
C VAL A 76 -5.14 -11.76 9.35
N GLY A 77 -5.20 -10.48 9.69
CA GLY A 77 -4.54 -9.92 10.86
C GLY A 77 -5.58 -9.31 11.79
N ALA A 78 -5.90 -9.99 12.90
CA ALA A 78 -6.82 -9.48 13.91
C ALA A 78 -6.13 -9.43 15.27
N HIS A 79 -6.23 -8.30 15.96
CA HIS A 79 -5.75 -8.11 17.33
C HIS A 79 -6.92 -7.73 18.24
N GLN A 80 -6.94 -8.30 19.44
CA GLN A 80 -7.79 -7.89 20.53
C GLN A 80 -6.99 -7.08 21.53
N VAL A 81 -7.52 -5.92 21.93
CA VAL A 81 -6.99 -5.13 23.05
C VAL A 81 -8.14 -4.79 23.99
N ASN A 82 -8.07 -5.27 25.22
CA ASN A 82 -9.02 -5.00 26.27
C ASN A 82 -8.66 -3.68 26.95
N ILE A 83 -9.61 -2.74 26.99
CA ILE A 83 -9.35 -1.40 27.50
C ILE A 83 -10.40 -1.05 28.55
N ASN A 84 -9.92 -0.75 29.75
CA ASN A 84 -10.71 -0.15 30.81
C ASN A 84 -10.44 1.36 30.83
N LEU A 85 -11.48 2.18 30.67
CA LEU A 85 -11.39 3.64 30.71
C LEU A 85 -12.23 4.18 31.86
N LYS A 86 -11.64 5.06 32.68
CA LYS A 86 -12.41 5.93 33.59
C LYS A 86 -13.17 7.00 32.79
N PRO A 87 -14.22 7.63 33.36
CA PRO A 87 -14.85 8.79 32.74
C PRO A 87 -13.81 9.87 32.35
N GLY A 88 -13.84 10.30 31.09
CA GLY A 88 -12.91 11.29 30.53
C GLY A 88 -11.52 10.77 30.16
N GLN A 89 -11.16 9.52 30.50
CA GLN A 89 -9.88 8.94 30.13
C GLN A 89 -9.82 8.61 28.63
N LYS A 90 -8.67 8.89 28.00
CA LYS A 90 -8.38 8.52 26.61
C LYS A 90 -7.20 7.55 26.57
N LYS A 91 -7.21 6.64 25.60
CA LYS A 91 -6.08 5.76 25.28
C LYS A 91 -5.89 5.74 23.77
N ASN A 92 -4.65 5.91 23.33
CA ASN A 92 -4.28 5.83 21.91
C ASN A 92 -3.76 4.43 21.61
N LEU A 93 -4.20 3.87 20.48
CA LEU A 93 -3.66 2.64 19.92
C LEU A 93 -3.23 2.92 18.48
N HIS A 94 -1.97 2.64 18.19
CA HIS A 94 -1.42 2.72 16.84
C HIS A 94 -1.33 1.31 16.27
N PHE A 95 -1.91 1.11 15.09
CA PHE A 95 -1.79 -0.11 14.30
C PHE A 95 -0.97 0.18 13.06
N ILE A 96 -0.09 -0.75 12.69
CA ILE A 96 0.76 -0.62 11.51
C ILE A 96 0.55 -1.84 10.66
N LEU A 97 0.14 -1.61 9.41
CA LEU A 97 0.23 -2.58 8.32
C LEU A 97 1.45 -2.19 7.49
N GLY A 98 2.47 -3.03 7.47
CA GLY A 98 3.73 -2.72 6.79
C GLY A 98 4.17 -3.81 5.83
N TYR A 99 4.96 -3.40 4.85
CA TYR A 99 5.59 -4.24 3.84
C TYR A 99 7.10 -4.24 4.07
N MET A 100 7.72 -5.41 4.00
CA MET A 100 9.17 -5.58 4.15
C MET A 100 9.70 -6.50 3.06
N GLU A 101 10.89 -6.16 2.56
CA GLU A 101 11.72 -7.00 1.72
C GLU A 101 13.00 -7.35 2.49
N ASN A 102 13.47 -8.59 2.34
CA ASN A 102 14.82 -9.00 2.69
C ASN A 102 15.60 -9.28 1.41
N LYS A 103 16.93 -9.23 1.49
CA LYS A 103 17.76 -9.79 0.41
C LYS A 103 17.60 -11.31 0.37
N GLU A 104 17.80 -11.90 -0.80
CA GLU A 104 17.55 -13.34 -1.01
C GLU A 104 18.38 -14.22 -0.06
N ASP A 105 19.64 -13.85 0.18
CA ASP A 105 20.58 -14.52 1.08
C ASP A 105 20.30 -14.27 2.58
N GLU A 106 19.46 -13.28 2.90
CA GLU A 106 19.10 -12.88 4.26
C GLU A 106 17.62 -13.20 4.58
N LYS A 107 16.92 -13.99 3.76
CA LYS A 107 15.48 -14.27 3.92
C LYS A 107 15.14 -14.94 5.25
N PHE A 108 15.98 -15.85 5.71
CA PHE A 108 15.67 -16.73 6.84
C PHE A 108 16.66 -16.56 7.98
N SER A 109 16.19 -16.35 9.21
CA SER A 109 17.06 -16.40 10.40
C SER A 109 17.46 -17.83 10.75
N THR A 110 16.53 -18.76 10.53
CA THR A 110 16.69 -20.22 10.52
C THR A 110 15.75 -20.78 9.45
N PRO A 111 15.95 -22.01 8.94
CA PRO A 111 15.11 -22.55 7.87
C PRO A 111 13.61 -22.33 8.14
N ASP A 112 12.90 -21.76 7.17
CA ASP A 112 11.47 -21.42 7.20
C ASP A 112 10.99 -20.35 8.21
N VAL A 113 11.88 -19.73 8.97
CA VAL A 113 11.55 -18.61 9.87
C VAL A 113 12.03 -17.30 9.24
N ILE A 114 11.10 -16.38 8.96
CA ILE A 114 11.45 -15.12 8.30
C ILE A 114 12.46 -14.33 9.15
N ASN A 115 13.46 -13.74 8.51
CA ASN A 115 14.37 -12.81 9.14
C ASN A 115 13.67 -11.47 9.40
N LYS A 116 13.55 -11.10 10.68
CA LYS A 116 12.83 -9.91 11.14
C LYS A 116 13.75 -8.84 11.74
N GLU A 117 15.07 -9.01 11.69
CA GLU A 117 16.01 -8.10 12.34
C GLU A 117 15.87 -6.66 11.84
N SER A 118 15.84 -6.49 10.51
CA SER A 118 15.67 -5.18 9.86
C SER A 118 14.33 -4.53 10.22
N LEU A 119 13.28 -5.33 10.37
CA LEU A 119 11.97 -4.86 10.84
C LEU A 119 12.04 -4.39 12.28
N TRP A 120 12.63 -5.17 13.19
CA TRP A 120 12.68 -4.83 14.61
C TRP A 120 13.44 -3.53 14.87
N VAL A 121 14.47 -3.24 14.07
CA VAL A 121 15.15 -1.94 14.08
C VAL A 121 14.19 -0.82 13.65
N LYS A 122 13.50 -0.97 12.51
CA LYS A 122 12.53 0.04 12.01
C LYS A 122 11.36 0.24 12.96
N MET A 123 10.86 -0.82 13.58
CA MET A 123 9.72 -0.78 14.49
C MET A 123 10.02 -0.04 15.80
N LYS A 124 11.28 0.15 16.20
CA LYS A 124 11.61 0.99 17.38
C LYS A 124 11.08 2.41 17.23
N VAL A 125 10.91 2.87 16.00
CA VAL A 125 10.52 4.25 15.69
C VAL A 125 9.00 4.46 15.88
N TYR A 126 8.14 3.50 15.52
CA TYR A 126 6.68 3.71 15.46
C TYR A 126 5.89 3.23 16.69
N LYS A 127 6.42 3.42 17.90
CA LYS A 127 5.79 2.89 19.14
C LYS A 127 5.05 3.93 19.97
N SER A 128 5.15 5.22 19.65
CA SER A 128 4.56 6.29 20.46
C SER A 128 3.68 7.23 19.64
N SER A 129 2.72 7.85 20.32
CA SER A 129 1.87 8.89 19.72
C SER A 129 2.67 10.09 19.23
N GLU A 130 3.79 10.40 19.89
CA GLU A 130 4.68 11.49 19.48
C GLU A 130 5.27 11.23 18.09
N VAL A 131 5.78 10.02 17.85
CA VAL A 131 6.38 9.70 16.54
C VAL A 131 5.33 9.64 15.44
N VAL A 132 4.16 9.07 15.72
CA VAL A 132 3.03 9.05 14.76
C VAL A 132 2.58 10.48 14.42
N ASN A 133 2.44 11.34 15.42
CA ASN A 133 2.07 12.75 15.21
C ASN A 133 3.15 13.51 14.44
N LYS A 134 4.42 13.24 14.71
CA LYS A 134 5.55 13.83 13.98
C LYS A 134 5.50 13.43 12.50
N ALA A 135 5.39 12.14 12.21
CA ALA A 135 5.29 11.64 10.84
C ALA A 135 4.05 12.19 10.10
N PHE A 136 2.91 12.31 10.80
CA PHE A 136 1.72 12.93 10.23
C PHE A 136 1.90 14.44 9.96
N ASN A 137 2.62 15.15 10.82
CA ASN A 137 2.96 16.55 10.59
C ASN A 137 3.93 16.72 9.41
N GLU A 138 4.93 15.86 9.28
CA GLU A 138 5.84 15.83 8.13
C GLU A 138 5.07 15.58 6.82
N LEU A 139 4.09 14.66 6.83
CA LEU A 139 3.21 14.43 5.67
C LEU A 139 2.37 15.68 5.33
N LYS A 140 1.83 16.39 6.33
CA LYS A 140 1.10 17.64 6.09
C LYS A 140 1.99 18.72 5.51
N MET A 141 3.22 18.85 6.02
CA MET A 141 4.20 19.81 5.49
C MET A 141 4.60 19.47 4.06
N TYR A 142 4.83 18.20 3.75
CA TYR A 142 5.09 17.72 2.39
C TYR A 142 3.98 18.14 1.43
N TRP A 143 2.71 17.91 1.78
CA TRP A 143 1.58 18.33 0.94
C TRP A 143 1.43 19.85 0.86
N ALA A 144 1.66 20.57 1.96
CA ALA A 144 1.60 22.03 1.97
C ALA A 144 2.67 22.65 1.05
N GLU A 145 3.89 22.09 1.03
CA GLU A 145 4.94 22.50 0.12
C GLU A 145 4.57 22.18 -1.33
N LEU A 146 4.08 20.97 -1.60
CA LEU A 146 3.72 20.52 -2.93
C LEU A 146 2.62 21.38 -3.57
N LEU A 147 1.53 21.59 -2.84
CA LEU A 147 0.39 22.43 -3.25
C LEU A 147 0.73 23.93 -3.21
N GLY A 148 1.80 24.30 -2.52
CA GLY A 148 2.30 25.67 -2.43
C GLY A 148 2.96 26.18 -3.71
N ARG A 149 3.39 25.29 -4.61
CA ARG A 149 4.14 25.63 -5.84
C ARG A 149 3.31 26.39 -6.88
N TYR A 150 2.00 26.18 -6.89
CA TYR A 150 1.07 26.94 -7.71
C TYR A 150 -0.19 27.25 -6.90
N ARG A 151 -0.43 28.53 -6.64
CA ARG A 151 -1.63 29.01 -5.94
C ARG A 151 -2.16 30.27 -6.58
N VAL A 152 -3.47 30.39 -6.59
CA VAL A 152 -4.20 31.57 -7.07
C VAL A 152 -5.12 32.10 -5.97
N GLU A 153 -5.31 33.40 -5.96
CA GLU A 153 -6.39 34.04 -5.20
C GLU A 153 -7.50 34.38 -6.19
N MET A 154 -8.72 33.92 -5.88
CA MET A 154 -9.88 34.14 -6.74
C MET A 154 -11.13 34.42 -5.90
N ASP A 155 -12.01 35.28 -6.42
CA ASP A 155 -13.30 35.56 -5.80
C ASP A 155 -14.18 34.30 -5.75
N ASN A 156 -14.12 33.47 -6.80
CA ASN A 156 -14.86 32.22 -6.85
C ASN A 156 -14.15 31.13 -6.02
N LYS A 157 -14.65 30.89 -4.81
CA LYS A 157 -14.14 29.88 -3.87
C LYS A 157 -14.23 28.44 -4.35
N HIS A 158 -15.08 28.13 -5.34
CA HIS A 158 -15.12 26.81 -5.97
C HIS A 158 -13.93 26.61 -6.90
N VAL A 159 -13.62 27.60 -7.74
CA VAL A 159 -12.47 27.54 -8.64
C VAL A 159 -11.18 27.58 -7.84
N GLU A 160 -11.09 28.47 -6.85
CA GLU A 160 -9.93 28.61 -5.98
C GLU A 160 -9.52 27.28 -5.33
N ARG A 161 -10.47 26.53 -4.73
CA ARG A 161 -10.15 25.23 -4.11
C ARG A 161 -9.83 24.12 -5.10
N MET A 162 -10.36 24.19 -6.32
CA MET A 162 -10.03 23.21 -7.37
C MET A 162 -8.59 23.41 -7.82
N VAL A 163 -8.21 24.65 -8.13
CA VAL A 163 -6.86 25.00 -8.55
C VAL A 163 -5.85 24.76 -7.43
N ASN A 164 -6.14 25.22 -6.21
CA ASN A 164 -5.17 25.23 -5.12
C ASN A 164 -5.02 23.89 -4.37
N ILE A 165 -6.01 22.99 -4.49
CA ILE A 165 -6.03 21.75 -3.68
C ILE A 165 -6.40 20.54 -4.54
N TRP A 166 -7.67 20.44 -4.95
CA TRP A 166 -8.21 19.15 -5.37
C TRP A 166 -7.71 18.67 -6.73
N ASN A 167 -7.56 19.57 -7.70
CA ASN A 167 -7.04 19.20 -9.02
C ASN A 167 -5.57 18.79 -8.93
N GLN A 168 -4.75 19.56 -8.22
CA GLN A 168 -3.34 19.23 -8.00
C GLN A 168 -3.17 17.91 -7.23
N TYR A 169 -3.93 17.71 -6.16
CA TYR A 169 -3.96 16.44 -5.42
C TYR A 169 -4.30 15.27 -6.34
N GLN A 170 -5.32 15.42 -7.20
CA GLN A 170 -5.70 14.40 -8.17
C GLN A 170 -4.59 14.13 -9.20
N CYS A 171 -3.88 15.16 -9.70
CA CYS A 171 -2.74 14.97 -10.61
C CYS A 171 -1.61 14.16 -9.95
N VAL A 172 -1.36 14.31 -8.65
CA VAL A 172 -0.41 13.44 -7.92
C VAL A 172 -0.92 11.99 -7.87
N VAL A 173 -2.21 11.81 -7.61
CA VAL A 173 -2.82 10.47 -7.55
C VAL A 173 -2.75 9.77 -8.92
N THR A 174 -3.11 10.45 -10.02
CA THR A 174 -3.04 9.86 -11.37
C THR A 174 -1.59 9.62 -11.77
N PHE A 175 -0.65 10.51 -11.47
CA PHE A 175 0.77 10.26 -11.72
C PHE A 175 1.29 8.98 -11.04
N ASN A 176 0.83 8.69 -9.81
CA ASN A 176 1.24 7.52 -9.05
C ASN A 176 0.51 6.23 -9.47
N LEU A 177 -0.80 6.31 -9.73
CA LEU A 177 -1.65 5.14 -9.95
C LEU A 177 -1.97 4.88 -11.42
N SER A 178 -1.71 5.84 -12.32
CA SER A 178 -2.21 5.82 -13.70
C SER A 178 -3.71 5.51 -13.70
N ARG A 179 -4.12 4.39 -14.29
CA ARG A 179 -5.47 3.82 -14.31
C ARG A 179 -5.48 2.39 -13.74
N SER A 180 -4.52 2.07 -12.86
CA SER A 180 -4.30 0.71 -12.37
C SER A 180 -5.34 0.25 -11.35
N ALA A 181 -5.60 1.04 -10.31
CA ALA A 181 -6.47 0.65 -9.20
C ALA A 181 -7.37 1.80 -8.71
N SER A 182 -8.67 1.52 -8.62
CA SER A 182 -9.69 2.39 -8.02
C SER A 182 -10.88 1.53 -7.56
N PHE A 183 -11.99 2.15 -7.16
CA PHE A 183 -13.23 1.38 -6.92
C PHE A 183 -13.91 0.89 -8.21
N TYR A 184 -13.40 1.28 -9.38
CA TYR A 184 -13.86 0.82 -10.69
C TYR A 184 -12.78 0.00 -11.41
N GLU A 185 -11.51 0.40 -11.31
CA GLU A 185 -10.35 -0.30 -11.90
C GLU A 185 -9.82 -1.34 -10.92
N SER A 186 -9.82 -2.61 -11.31
CA SER A 186 -9.66 -3.75 -10.38
C SER A 186 -8.24 -3.99 -9.84
N GLY A 187 -7.23 -3.28 -10.34
CA GLY A 187 -5.83 -3.53 -9.97
C GLY A 187 -5.19 -4.76 -10.59
N ILE A 188 -5.84 -5.40 -11.59
CA ILE A 188 -5.34 -6.64 -12.21
C ILE A 188 -4.80 -6.39 -13.63
N GLY A 189 -5.62 -5.87 -14.53
CA GLY A 189 -5.31 -5.87 -15.97
C GLY A 189 -4.51 -4.67 -16.47
N ARG A 190 -4.59 -3.52 -15.78
CA ARG A 190 -3.98 -2.26 -16.23
C ARG A 190 -2.74 -1.93 -15.42
N GLY A 191 -1.62 -1.77 -16.12
CA GLY A 191 -0.39 -1.22 -15.58
C GLY A 191 -0.37 0.31 -15.70
N MET A 192 0.78 0.85 -16.09
CA MET A 192 0.95 2.25 -16.44
C MET A 192 0.78 2.41 -17.95
N GLY A 193 -0.24 3.14 -18.41
CA GLY A 193 -0.46 3.39 -19.84
C GLY A 193 0.56 4.38 -20.39
N PHE A 194 1.03 4.18 -21.63
CA PHE A 194 2.00 5.07 -22.29
C PHE A 194 1.43 6.48 -22.42
N ARG A 195 0.34 6.63 -23.20
CA ARG A 195 -0.40 7.89 -23.34
C ARG A 195 -0.88 8.46 -22.01
N ASP A 196 -1.48 7.62 -21.16
CA ASP A 196 -2.04 8.10 -19.89
C ASP A 196 -0.96 8.70 -18.99
N SER A 197 0.23 8.09 -18.94
CA SER A 197 1.34 8.60 -18.14
C SER A 197 1.95 9.87 -18.74
N ASN A 198 2.01 10.00 -20.07
CA ASN A 198 2.45 11.24 -20.73
C ASN A 198 1.47 12.39 -20.50
N GLN A 199 0.16 12.13 -20.54
CA GLN A 199 -0.86 13.14 -20.21
C GLN A 199 -0.83 13.52 -18.72
N ASP A 200 -0.65 12.56 -17.82
CA ASP A 200 -0.56 12.81 -16.38
C ASP A 200 0.66 13.70 -16.04
N LEU A 201 1.75 13.62 -16.81
CA LEU A 201 2.93 14.49 -16.65
C LEU A 201 2.61 15.98 -16.83
N LEU A 202 1.69 16.33 -17.75
CA LEU A 202 1.32 17.72 -18.04
C LEU A 202 0.78 18.44 -16.80
N GLY A 203 0.04 17.73 -15.95
CA GLY A 203 -0.52 18.26 -14.70
C GLY A 203 0.36 18.06 -13.47
N PHE A 204 1.47 17.32 -13.58
CA PHE A 204 2.32 16.93 -12.45
C PHE A 204 3.72 17.55 -12.47
N VAL A 205 4.24 17.94 -13.63
CA VAL A 205 5.64 18.35 -13.80
C VAL A 205 6.04 19.53 -12.90
N HIS A 206 5.14 20.47 -12.61
CA HIS A 206 5.43 21.61 -11.71
C HIS A 206 5.54 21.19 -10.24
N MET A 207 4.97 20.03 -9.87
CA MET A 207 4.95 19.54 -8.50
C MET A 207 6.23 18.81 -8.11
N VAL A 208 6.71 17.85 -8.93
CA VAL A 208 7.98 17.14 -8.67
C VAL A 208 8.73 16.86 -9.98
N PRO A 209 9.47 17.86 -10.52
CA PRO A 209 10.14 17.78 -11.82
C PRO A 209 11.10 16.59 -11.96
N GLU A 210 11.77 16.20 -10.88
CA GLU A 210 12.77 15.12 -10.87
C GLU A 210 12.10 13.76 -11.08
N ARG A 211 10.93 13.55 -10.46
CA ARG A 211 10.11 12.35 -10.67
C ARG A 211 9.47 12.36 -12.04
N ALA A 212 9.04 13.53 -12.54
CA ALA A 212 8.52 13.69 -13.89
C ALA A 212 9.59 13.31 -14.93
N ARG A 213 10.83 13.81 -14.77
CA ARG A 213 11.97 13.43 -15.62
C ARG A 213 12.22 11.93 -15.61
N GLN A 214 12.25 11.31 -14.44
CA GLN A 214 12.44 9.85 -14.35
C GLN A 214 11.31 9.09 -15.05
N ARG A 215 10.06 9.54 -14.92
CA ARG A 215 8.91 8.94 -15.60
C ARG A 215 9.04 9.01 -17.13
N ILE A 216 9.50 10.14 -17.68
CA ILE A 216 9.77 10.26 -19.13
C ILE A 216 10.78 9.21 -19.58
N LEU A 217 11.87 9.02 -18.83
CA LEU A 217 12.88 8.01 -19.15
C LEU A 217 12.31 6.58 -19.09
N ASP A 218 11.49 6.30 -18.08
CA ASP A 218 10.83 4.98 -17.93
C ASP A 218 9.86 4.70 -19.09
N ILE A 219 9.08 5.69 -19.52
CA ILE A 219 8.13 5.56 -20.65
C ILE A 219 8.88 5.43 -21.98
N ALA A 220 9.91 6.25 -22.21
CA ALA A 220 10.71 6.18 -23.44
C ALA A 220 11.46 4.85 -23.59
N ALA A 221 11.82 4.19 -22.48
CA ALA A 221 12.47 2.87 -22.50
C ALA A 221 11.57 1.75 -23.05
N VAL A 222 10.25 1.95 -23.14
CA VAL A 222 9.31 1.00 -23.73
C VAL A 222 8.81 1.42 -25.12
N GLN A 223 9.47 2.39 -25.75
CA GLN A 223 9.33 2.69 -27.18
C GLN A 223 10.21 1.75 -28.02
N LEU A 224 9.69 1.31 -29.18
CA LEU A 224 10.38 0.47 -30.14
C LEU A 224 11.18 1.30 -31.15
N SER A 225 12.13 0.65 -31.84
CA SER A 225 13.04 1.33 -32.77
C SER A 225 12.37 1.95 -33.99
N ASP A 226 11.15 1.50 -34.35
CA ASP A 226 10.34 2.06 -35.44
C ASP A 226 9.48 3.25 -35.00
N GLY A 227 9.56 3.64 -33.72
CA GLY A 227 8.80 4.71 -33.10
C GLY A 227 7.49 4.25 -32.46
N SER A 228 7.02 3.03 -32.72
CA SER A 228 5.82 2.49 -32.06
C SER A 228 6.07 2.21 -30.57
N CYS A 229 5.02 2.19 -29.75
CA CYS A 229 5.15 2.00 -28.30
C CYS A 229 4.35 0.78 -27.84
N TYR A 230 4.79 0.18 -26.74
CA TYR A 230 3.89 -0.64 -25.93
C TYR A 230 2.78 0.24 -25.36
N HIS A 231 1.53 -0.18 -25.47
CA HIS A 231 0.40 0.64 -25.00
C HIS A 231 0.42 0.85 -23.47
N GLN A 232 1.01 -0.11 -22.74
CA GLN A 232 1.22 -0.02 -21.30
C GLN A 232 2.47 -0.77 -20.86
N TYR A 233 3.01 -0.41 -19.69
CA TYR A 233 4.13 -1.09 -19.03
C TYR A 233 3.78 -1.51 -17.59
N GLN A 234 4.45 -2.54 -17.07
CA GLN A 234 4.19 -3.06 -15.73
C GLN A 234 4.88 -2.19 -14.67
N PRO A 235 4.16 -1.65 -13.66
CA PRO A 235 4.75 -0.73 -12.68
C PRO A 235 5.96 -1.30 -11.92
N LEU A 236 5.95 -2.62 -11.66
CA LEU A 236 6.99 -3.29 -10.86
C LEU A 236 8.28 -3.53 -11.65
N THR A 237 8.17 -3.97 -12.91
CA THR A 237 9.34 -4.34 -13.73
C THR A 237 9.78 -3.24 -14.69
N LYS A 238 8.91 -2.25 -14.94
CA LYS A 238 9.05 -1.22 -15.99
C LYS A 238 9.15 -1.78 -17.41
N GLU A 239 8.73 -3.02 -17.62
CA GLU A 239 8.74 -3.66 -18.93
C GLU A 239 7.42 -3.43 -19.67
N GLY A 240 7.49 -3.27 -20.98
CA GLY A 240 6.32 -3.14 -21.85
C GLY A 240 5.48 -4.42 -21.85
N ASN A 241 4.16 -4.28 -21.75
CA ASN A 241 3.23 -5.40 -21.69
C ASN A 241 2.78 -5.77 -23.11
N LYS A 242 3.15 -6.98 -23.55
CA LYS A 242 2.78 -7.55 -24.86
C LYS A 242 1.32 -8.00 -24.95
N ASP A 243 0.68 -8.28 -23.83
CA ASP A 243 -0.66 -8.89 -23.76
C ASP A 243 -1.79 -7.89 -24.04
N ILE A 244 -1.60 -6.61 -23.72
CA ILE A 244 -2.52 -5.52 -24.13
C ILE A 244 -2.18 -4.99 -25.54
N GLY A 245 -1.00 -5.33 -26.05
CA GLY A 245 -0.58 -5.09 -27.43
C GLY A 245 0.09 -3.74 -27.68
N GLY A 246 0.23 -3.43 -28.96
CA GLY A 246 0.71 -2.16 -29.52
C GLY A 246 -0.14 -1.79 -30.74
N GLY A 247 0.30 -0.79 -31.52
CA GLY A 247 -0.44 -0.34 -32.72
C GLY A 247 -1.51 0.72 -32.46
N PHE A 248 -1.48 1.34 -31.28
CA PHE A 248 -2.21 2.57 -30.99
C PHE A 248 -1.40 3.75 -31.55
N ASN A 249 -1.75 4.17 -32.77
CA ASN A 249 -0.93 5.12 -33.53
C ASN A 249 -0.90 6.54 -32.95
N ASP A 250 -1.71 6.83 -31.94
CA ASP A 250 -1.63 8.09 -31.18
C ASP A 250 -0.56 8.06 -30.08
N ASP A 251 -0.21 6.88 -29.55
CA ASP A 251 0.76 6.75 -28.45
C ASP A 251 2.11 7.42 -28.76
N PRO A 252 2.76 7.22 -29.93
CA PRO A 252 4.09 7.80 -30.19
C PRO A 252 4.15 9.34 -30.20
N LEU A 253 3.02 10.02 -30.36
CA LEU A 253 2.96 11.48 -30.38
C LEU A 253 2.82 12.11 -28.98
N TRP A 254 2.41 11.31 -28.00
CA TRP A 254 2.33 11.71 -26.60
C TRP A 254 3.68 11.58 -25.90
#